data_AF-A0A2T0FEW7-F1
#
_entry.id   AF-A0A2T0FEW7-F1
#
_cell.length_a   1.000
_cell.length_b   1.000
_cell.length_c   1.000
_cell.angle_alpha   90.00
_cell.angle_beta   90.00
_cell.angle_gamma   90.00
#
_symmetry.space_group_name_H-M   'P 1'
#
loop_
_entity.id
_entity.type
_entity.pdbx_description
1 polymer ?
#
loop_
_entity_poly.entity_id
_entity_poly.type
_entity_poly.pdbx_seq_one_letter_code
_entity_poly.pdbx_strand_id
1 'polypeptide(L)'
;MNLPEFSSIWGPPAEVPSTLRFSDTPYAPFSKGDKLGKAADWAADPVKDGKDQRRTQGRGFRDPYHAYGASSTRFFTNEDNESSWSFNVVDSGTKGTPKPRGQQNAVLKTRGRMQGQQQQSAPQGRAIGQASSFANRSAGGGGYRRPGAGYADKGKAREPSVAIGPTWKLVQSNNFNELKKLTYNVPLSEGKTIGTYGSVQYFDRATEKITQPMKLKVVDSTVYNVTTSEDPVINKLAGSNVGQVFATDAILAVIMCTTKSNNPWDIVVNKVDGKIFFDKRDGGPLDFLTVDENSVHSPADDAENRIDSTSALSIEATYINQNFVANVVTRDGAKHDFENTNPFATSDDEPVLPKGYIYRQFNLEADSEKPPLELVVRCEIDAVVAGPDGDNFAIVRALNEYGGYKSLEWKDRFVNHRGAIVAAEMKNNLNKLSQWTVQALLSGSKALKIGFVSRVNAKEKTNHEIVGVLSGAPTQFATQLNLQMQNGWGIVRSLINIISSLEDGKYAILRDPNLQFLRVYQVPN
;
A
#
# COMPACT_ATOMS: atom_id res chain seq x y z
N MET A 1 11.31 -67.65 -18.28
CA MET A 1 11.86 -66.28 -18.36
C MET A 1 10.83 -65.48 -19.15
N ASN A 2 9.98 -64.71 -18.47
CA ASN A 2 8.91 -63.96 -19.14
C ASN A 2 9.50 -62.65 -19.66
N LEU A 3 9.94 -62.65 -20.91
CA LEU A 3 10.29 -61.42 -21.62
C LEU A 3 9.01 -60.79 -22.17
N PRO A 4 8.80 -59.48 -22.06
CA PRO A 4 7.63 -58.81 -22.63
C PRO A 4 7.61 -58.97 -24.15
N GLU A 5 6.41 -59.14 -24.72
CA GLU A 5 6.23 -59.34 -26.16
C GLU A 5 6.74 -58.14 -26.97
N PHE A 6 7.51 -58.45 -28.03
CA PHE A 6 8.20 -57.52 -28.90
C PHE A 6 7.20 -56.83 -29.86
N SER A 7 6.51 -55.78 -29.40
CA SER A 7 5.68 -54.95 -30.29
C SER A 7 5.91 -53.43 -30.15
N SER A 8 6.85 -53.00 -29.31
CA SER A 8 7.23 -51.58 -29.19
C SER A 8 8.70 -51.32 -29.53
N ILE A 9 8.95 -50.11 -30.04
CA ILE A 9 10.26 -49.52 -30.37
C ILE A 9 11.29 -49.84 -29.28
N TRP A 10 12.53 -50.13 -29.71
CA TRP A 10 13.66 -50.45 -28.83
C TRP A 10 13.83 -49.37 -27.74
N GLY A 11 13.45 -49.69 -26.51
CA GLY A 11 13.37 -48.73 -25.40
C GLY A 11 12.50 -49.24 -24.25
N PRO A 12 12.43 -48.52 -23.11
CA PRO A 12 11.55 -48.89 -22.00
C PRO A 12 10.08 -48.82 -22.44
N PRO A 13 9.20 -49.70 -21.91
CA PRO A 13 7.77 -49.67 -22.19
C PRO A 13 7.15 -48.33 -21.78
N ALA A 14 6.08 -47.93 -22.48
CA ALA A 14 5.39 -46.65 -22.24
C ALA A 14 4.83 -46.53 -20.80
N GLU A 15 4.56 -47.67 -20.16
CA GLU A 15 4.18 -47.73 -18.75
C GLU A 15 5.23 -48.48 -17.94
N VAL A 16 5.47 -48.02 -16.70
CA VAL A 16 6.35 -48.70 -15.76
C VAL A 16 5.78 -50.09 -15.45
N PRO A 17 6.55 -51.19 -15.68
CA PRO A 17 6.10 -52.55 -15.40
C PRO A 17 5.63 -52.70 -13.96
N SER A 18 4.56 -53.47 -13.73
CA SER A 18 4.00 -53.72 -12.40
C SER A 18 5.01 -54.30 -11.40
N THR A 19 6.04 -55.00 -11.87
CA THR A 19 7.16 -55.52 -11.07
C THR A 19 8.15 -54.45 -10.59
N LEU A 20 8.19 -53.30 -11.26
CA LEU A 20 9.05 -52.15 -10.93
C LEU A 20 8.25 -51.00 -10.30
N ARG A 21 6.93 -51.14 -10.16
CA ARG A 21 6.10 -50.21 -9.39
C ARG A 21 6.39 -50.42 -7.92
N PHE A 22 7.18 -49.52 -7.33
CA PHE A 22 7.27 -49.40 -5.88
C PHE A 22 5.88 -48.99 -5.37
N SER A 23 5.25 -49.83 -4.55
CA SER A 23 3.91 -49.61 -3.98
C SER A 23 3.76 -48.21 -3.39
N ASP A 24 2.95 -47.36 -4.03
CA ASP A 24 2.47 -46.02 -3.61
C ASP A 24 3.49 -45.08 -2.94
N THR A 25 4.79 -45.30 -3.16
CA THR A 25 5.88 -44.56 -2.49
C THR A 25 6.69 -43.78 -3.50
N PRO A 26 6.93 -42.47 -3.30
CA PRO A 26 7.79 -41.70 -4.18
C PRO A 26 9.18 -42.32 -4.29
N TYR A 27 9.68 -42.46 -5.52
CA TYR A 27 11.03 -42.99 -5.73
C TYR A 27 12.09 -41.93 -5.42
N ALA A 28 13.06 -42.29 -4.58
CA ALA A 28 14.30 -41.54 -4.42
C ALA A 28 15.50 -42.48 -4.59
N PRO A 29 16.51 -42.13 -5.42
CA PRO A 29 17.70 -42.94 -5.57
C PRO A 29 18.53 -42.92 -4.28
N PHE A 30 19.06 -44.08 -3.90
CA PHE A 30 19.93 -44.25 -2.74
C PHE A 30 20.99 -45.32 -3.00
N SER A 31 22.07 -45.31 -2.22
CA SER A 31 23.11 -46.34 -2.24
C SER A 31 23.14 -47.05 -0.89
N LYS A 32 23.08 -48.39 -0.91
CA LYS A 32 23.18 -49.22 0.31
C LYS A 32 24.59 -49.21 0.93
N GLY A 33 25.59 -48.72 0.20
CA GLY A 33 26.97 -48.63 0.68
C GLY A 33 27.30 -47.32 1.41
N ASP A 34 26.34 -46.40 1.51
CA ASP A 34 26.55 -45.09 2.13
C ASP A 34 26.65 -45.21 3.66
N LYS A 35 27.50 -44.39 4.28
CA LYS A 35 27.67 -44.40 5.74
C LYS A 35 26.42 -43.84 6.42
N LEU A 36 25.92 -44.57 7.41
CA LEU A 36 24.76 -44.18 8.23
C LEU A 36 25.22 -43.61 9.58
N GLY A 37 24.36 -42.85 10.27
CA GLY A 37 24.58 -42.40 11.66
C GLY A 37 24.95 -40.92 11.85
N LYS A 38 24.52 -40.02 10.96
CA LYS A 38 24.66 -38.57 11.17
C LYS A 38 23.66 -38.09 12.22
N ALA A 39 24.14 -37.47 13.30
CA ALA A 39 23.27 -36.84 14.30
C ALA A 39 22.73 -35.50 13.78
N ALA A 40 21.47 -35.21 14.08
CA ALA A 40 20.88 -33.89 13.89
C ALA A 40 21.07 -33.09 15.18
N ASP A 41 21.76 -31.95 15.10
CA ASP A 41 21.96 -31.04 16.22
C ASP A 41 21.44 -29.65 15.82
N TRP A 42 20.47 -29.14 16.59
CA TRP A 42 19.81 -27.86 16.37
C TRP A 42 20.54 -26.70 17.07
N ALA A 43 21.49 -26.99 17.95
CA ALA A 43 22.31 -26.01 18.65
C ALA A 43 23.73 -25.89 18.06
N ALA A 44 24.08 -26.74 17.09
CA ALA A 44 25.38 -26.71 16.43
C ALA A 44 25.54 -25.42 15.60
N ASP A 45 26.71 -24.78 15.72
CA ASP A 45 27.07 -23.64 14.87
C ASP A 45 26.94 -24.06 13.38
N PRO A 46 26.24 -23.27 12.54
CA PRO A 46 26.10 -23.59 11.13
C PRO A 46 27.49 -23.66 10.51
N VAL A 47 27.82 -24.81 9.92
CA VAL A 47 29.08 -25.01 9.19
C VAL A 47 29.20 -23.89 8.17
N LYS A 48 30.20 -23.02 8.35
CA LYS A 48 30.45 -21.85 7.51
C LYS A 48 30.40 -22.23 6.03
N ASP A 49 29.60 -21.48 5.29
CA ASP A 49 29.40 -21.59 3.85
C ASP A 49 30.68 -21.90 3.06
N GLY A 50 30.55 -22.75 2.03
CA GLY A 50 31.62 -23.30 1.18
C GLY A 50 32.45 -22.30 0.36
N LYS A 51 32.44 -20.99 0.68
CA LYS A 51 33.36 -19.99 0.10
C LYS A 51 34.64 -19.80 0.91
N ASP A 52 34.65 -20.14 2.21
CA ASP A 52 35.90 -20.17 3.01
C ASP A 52 36.74 -21.45 2.79
N GLN A 53 36.18 -22.46 2.11
CA GLN A 53 36.93 -23.66 1.72
C GLN A 53 37.94 -23.44 0.57
N ARG A 54 37.94 -22.28 -0.09
CA ARG A 54 38.90 -22.00 -1.18
C ARG A 54 40.31 -21.65 -0.72
N ARG A 55 40.56 -21.45 0.58
CA ARG A 55 41.93 -21.20 1.10
C ARG A 55 42.64 -22.42 1.69
N THR A 56 41.94 -23.55 1.78
CA THR A 56 42.54 -24.82 2.27
C THR A 56 42.27 -25.95 1.29
N GLN A 57 42.46 -25.69 -0.02
CA GLN A 57 42.57 -26.74 -1.03
C GLN A 57 43.88 -27.51 -0.82
N GLY A 58 43.82 -28.47 0.10
CA GLY A 58 44.81 -29.50 0.31
C GLY A 58 44.10 -30.76 0.82
N ARG A 59 43.60 -31.57 -0.10
CA ARG A 59 43.04 -32.93 0.10
C ARG A 59 41.70 -33.03 0.89
N GLY A 60 40.62 -33.27 0.14
CA GLY A 60 39.75 -34.42 0.42
C GLY A 60 38.70 -34.35 1.53
N PHE A 61 38.32 -33.19 2.08
CA PHE A 61 37.22 -33.15 3.05
C PHE A 61 35.85 -33.14 2.35
N ARG A 62 35.42 -34.30 1.84
CA ARG A 62 34.01 -34.58 1.55
C ARG A 62 33.32 -34.94 2.86
N ASP A 63 32.14 -34.39 3.14
CA ASP A 63 31.28 -34.86 4.23
C ASP A 63 31.08 -36.38 4.04
N PRO A 64 31.60 -37.24 4.93
CA PRO A 64 31.55 -38.69 4.78
C PRO A 64 30.13 -39.25 4.85
N TYR A 65 29.13 -38.43 5.21
CA TYR A 65 27.71 -38.78 5.26
C TYR A 65 26.90 -38.23 4.07
N HIS A 66 27.54 -37.68 3.05
CA HIS A 66 26.83 -37.20 1.87
C HIS A 66 26.31 -38.39 1.04
N ALA A 67 25.01 -38.67 1.12
CA ALA A 67 24.38 -39.80 0.45
C ALA A 67 24.27 -39.62 -1.07
N TYR A 68 24.34 -40.72 -1.82
CA TYR A 68 24.05 -40.77 -3.24
C TYR A 68 22.56 -40.44 -3.47
N GLY A 69 22.27 -39.51 -4.38
CA GLY A 69 20.89 -39.09 -4.65
C GLY A 69 20.34 -37.99 -3.72
N ALA A 70 21.16 -37.41 -2.85
CA ALA A 70 20.74 -36.36 -1.91
C ALA A 70 20.12 -35.09 -2.55
N SER A 71 20.34 -34.85 -3.84
CA SER A 71 19.71 -33.73 -4.58
C SER A 71 18.31 -34.05 -5.14
N SER A 72 17.94 -35.34 -5.21
CA SER A 72 16.67 -35.82 -5.77
C SER A 72 15.60 -36.12 -4.71
N THR A 73 15.91 -36.04 -3.42
CA THR A 73 15.05 -36.43 -2.29
C THR A 73 14.06 -35.35 -1.83
N ARG A 74 13.71 -34.36 -2.67
CA ARG A 74 12.82 -33.24 -2.26
C ARG A 74 11.46 -33.68 -1.69
N PHE A 75 10.96 -34.84 -2.09
CA PHE A 75 9.71 -35.41 -1.59
C PHE A 75 9.78 -35.92 -0.14
N PHE A 76 10.98 -36.15 0.39
CA PHE A 76 11.23 -36.67 1.74
C PHE A 76 11.94 -35.65 2.66
N THR A 77 12.11 -34.42 2.20
CA THR A 77 12.68 -33.32 2.99
C THR A 77 11.57 -32.43 3.51
N ASN A 78 11.55 -32.19 4.83
CA ASN A 78 10.67 -31.19 5.42
C ASN A 78 11.40 -29.84 5.33
N GLU A 79 10.95 -28.94 4.45
CA GLU A 79 11.43 -27.56 4.42
C GLU A 79 10.62 -26.78 5.46
N ASP A 80 11.19 -26.61 6.66
CA ASP A 80 10.64 -25.68 7.65
C ASP A 80 10.76 -24.26 7.07
N ASN A 81 9.67 -23.80 6.46
CA ASN A 81 9.63 -22.52 5.74
C ASN A 81 9.61 -21.31 6.70
N GLU A 82 9.54 -21.56 8.00
CA GLU A 82 9.59 -20.57 9.07
C GLU A 82 10.82 -20.83 9.95
N SER A 83 11.74 -19.87 10.02
CA SER A 83 12.76 -19.88 11.06
C SER A 83 12.09 -19.67 12.43
N SER A 84 11.87 -20.78 13.14
CA SER A 84 11.17 -20.81 14.43
C SER A 84 11.90 -20.04 15.54
N TRP A 85 13.09 -19.52 15.25
CA TRP A 85 13.87 -18.64 16.13
C TRP A 85 13.27 -17.24 16.31
N SER A 86 12.35 -16.84 15.43
CA SER A 86 11.70 -15.52 15.50
C SER A 86 10.54 -15.43 16.50
N PHE A 87 10.09 -16.57 17.05
CA PHE A 87 9.04 -16.61 18.06
C PHE A 87 9.62 -16.35 19.45
N ASN A 88 9.09 -15.33 20.14
CA ASN A 88 9.36 -15.10 21.56
C ASN A 88 8.27 -15.80 22.40
N VAL A 89 8.67 -16.55 23.41
CA VAL A 89 7.73 -17.14 24.38
C VAL A 89 7.21 -16.02 25.29
N VAL A 90 5.89 -15.81 25.29
CA VAL A 90 5.24 -14.83 26.17
C VAL A 90 4.96 -15.48 27.51
N ASP A 91 5.51 -14.91 28.59
CA ASP A 91 5.21 -15.35 29.95
C ASP A 91 3.76 -14.94 30.32
N SER A 92 2.90 -15.93 30.60
CA SER A 92 1.52 -15.72 31.06
C SER A 92 1.42 -15.55 32.59
N GLY A 93 2.56 -15.44 33.28
CA GLY A 93 2.65 -15.10 34.68
C GLY A 93 2.20 -13.65 34.97
N THR A 94 1.01 -13.51 35.52
CA THR A 94 0.56 -12.25 36.14
C THR A 94 1.46 -11.91 37.33
N LYS A 95 2.40 -10.96 37.17
CA LYS A 95 2.99 -10.19 38.30
C LYS A 95 3.84 -8.99 37.83
N GLY A 96 3.34 -7.79 38.16
CA GLY A 96 4.15 -6.71 38.76
C GLY A 96 4.95 -5.81 37.82
N THR A 97 4.49 -4.56 37.69
CA THR A 97 5.25 -3.42 37.17
C THR A 97 6.64 -3.28 37.83
N PRO A 98 7.76 -3.18 37.09
CA PRO A 98 9.05 -2.90 37.69
C PRO A 98 9.18 -1.42 38.02
N LYS A 99 9.23 -1.08 39.31
CA LYS A 99 9.71 0.23 39.78
C LYS A 99 11.21 0.39 39.46
N PRO A 100 11.69 1.58 39.08
CA PRO A 100 13.11 1.82 38.83
C PRO A 100 13.86 1.84 40.17
N ARG A 101 14.74 0.86 40.38
CA ARG A 101 15.69 0.85 41.50
C ARG A 101 17.02 1.42 41.01
N GLY A 102 17.45 2.51 41.64
CA GLY A 102 18.72 3.16 41.37
C GLY A 102 19.93 2.26 41.63
N GLN A 103 20.98 2.46 40.85
CA GLN A 103 22.33 2.00 41.17
C GLN A 103 23.27 3.21 41.17
N GLN A 104 23.67 3.59 42.38
CA GLN A 104 24.89 4.33 42.61
C GLN A 104 26.07 3.35 42.71
N ASN A 105 27.23 3.84 42.26
CA ASN A 105 28.59 3.48 42.65
C ASN A 105 29.24 2.23 42.03
N ALA A 106 30.07 2.50 41.01
CA ALA A 106 31.39 1.88 40.91
C ALA A 106 32.44 2.99 40.71
N VAL A 107 32.97 3.49 41.83
CA VAL A 107 34.21 4.27 41.89
C VAL A 107 35.35 3.26 42.02
N LEU A 108 36.30 3.24 41.08
CA LEU A 108 37.63 2.71 41.34
C LEU A 108 38.69 3.72 40.90
N LYS A 109 39.39 4.24 41.91
CA LYS A 109 40.52 5.18 41.85
C LYS A 109 41.77 4.44 41.37
N THR A 110 42.62 5.12 40.59
CA THR A 110 44.08 5.05 40.81
C THR A 110 44.68 6.44 40.72
N ARG A 111 45.37 6.83 41.79
CA ARG A 111 46.13 8.08 42.02
C ARG A 111 47.53 7.99 41.38
N GLY A 112 48.07 9.14 40.95
CA GLY A 112 49.53 9.30 40.75
C GLY A 112 50.01 10.66 40.25
N ARG A 113 50.08 11.65 41.17
CA ARG A 113 51.05 12.76 41.34
C ARG A 113 51.63 13.56 40.16
N MET A 114 51.55 14.91 40.35
CA MET A 114 52.58 15.98 40.21
C MET A 114 53.27 16.13 38.84
N GLN A 115 53.51 17.29 38.21
CA GLN A 115 53.94 18.63 38.63
C GLN A 115 53.86 19.50 37.35
N GLY A 116 53.12 20.61 37.29
CA GLY A 116 53.65 21.97 37.31
C GLY A 116 54.82 22.26 36.35
N GLN A 117 54.58 22.94 35.20
CA GLN A 117 55.28 24.19 34.85
C GLN A 117 54.74 24.91 33.60
N GLN A 118 55.05 26.20 33.60
CA GLN A 118 54.58 27.36 32.84
C GLN A 118 55.24 27.51 31.44
N GLN A 119 54.56 28.34 30.63
CA GLN A 119 55.10 29.37 29.72
C GLN A 119 55.51 29.07 28.27
N GLN A 120 54.89 29.90 27.38
CA GLN A 120 55.43 30.62 26.20
C GLN A 120 56.06 29.77 25.08
N SER A 121 55.84 29.98 23.78
CA SER A 121 55.70 31.21 23.00
C SER A 121 55.41 30.82 21.53
N ALA A 122 54.69 31.66 20.78
CA ALA A 122 54.69 31.70 19.31
C ALA A 122 56.04 32.29 18.81
N PRO A 123 56.43 32.35 17.49
CA PRO A 123 55.55 32.55 16.32
C PRO A 123 56.02 32.04 14.91
N GLN A 124 55.11 32.24 13.94
CA GLN A 124 55.29 32.62 12.51
C GLN A 124 56.13 31.80 11.51
N GLY A 125 55.49 31.49 10.37
CA GLY A 125 56.15 31.28 9.06
C GLY A 125 55.13 31.08 7.92
N ARG A 126 55.05 32.06 6.99
CA ARG A 126 54.21 32.11 5.76
C ARG A 126 54.90 31.45 4.55
N ALA A 127 54.12 30.88 3.62
CA ALA A 127 54.27 30.91 2.13
C ALA A 127 53.18 30.01 1.51
N ILE A 128 52.15 30.48 0.78
CA ILE A 128 52.05 30.90 -0.64
C ILE A 128 52.65 29.88 -1.65
N GLY A 129 51.80 29.37 -2.56
CA GLY A 129 52.28 28.87 -3.87
C GLY A 129 51.48 27.75 -4.56
N GLN A 130 50.41 28.14 -5.27
CA GLN A 130 50.09 27.83 -6.68
C GLN A 130 50.05 26.40 -7.26
N ALA A 131 49.04 26.22 -8.12
CA ALA A 131 48.65 25.07 -8.91
C ALA A 131 49.69 24.49 -9.88
N SER A 132 49.61 23.18 -10.16
CA SER A 132 49.39 22.62 -11.52
C SER A 132 49.50 21.08 -11.58
N SER A 133 48.42 20.49 -12.08
CA SER A 133 48.30 19.37 -13.01
C SER A 133 49.46 18.40 -13.37
N PHE A 134 49.05 17.13 -13.39
CA PHE A 134 49.43 15.97 -14.22
C PHE A 134 50.55 14.98 -13.80
N ALA A 135 50.06 13.74 -13.59
CA ALA A 135 50.63 12.42 -13.90
C ALA A 135 51.72 11.81 -12.99
N ASN A 136 51.37 10.77 -12.21
CA ASN A 136 51.60 9.36 -12.60
C ASN A 136 51.03 8.33 -11.59
N ARG A 137 50.37 7.30 -12.14
CA ARG A 137 50.39 5.86 -11.79
C ARG A 137 50.15 5.38 -10.34
N SER A 138 49.05 4.60 -10.25
CA SER A 138 49.00 3.23 -9.69
C SER A 138 48.99 3.03 -8.18
N ALA A 139 47.78 2.96 -7.61
CA ALA A 139 47.35 1.94 -6.65
C ALA A 139 45.80 1.95 -6.66
N GLY A 140 45.11 0.96 -7.21
CA GLY A 140 45.01 -0.35 -6.57
C GLY A 140 44.02 -0.34 -5.40
N GLY A 141 42.86 0.31 -5.54
CA GLY A 141 41.81 0.39 -4.53
C GLY A 141 40.45 -0.06 -5.07
N GLY A 142 40.40 -1.26 -5.64
CA GLY A 142 39.14 -1.92 -6.00
C GLY A 142 38.36 -2.23 -4.73
N GLY A 143 37.49 -1.30 -4.33
CA GLY A 143 36.53 -1.50 -3.26
C GLY A 143 35.62 -2.67 -3.62
N TYR A 144 35.93 -3.85 -3.08
CA TYR A 144 35.10 -5.02 -3.11
C TYR A 144 33.72 -4.66 -2.53
N ARG A 145 32.77 -4.37 -3.41
CA ARG A 145 31.35 -4.36 -3.08
C ARG A 145 31.04 -5.75 -2.53
N ARG A 146 30.74 -5.82 -1.23
CA ARG A 146 30.22 -7.01 -0.56
C ARG A 146 29.01 -7.53 -1.37
N PRO A 147 29.10 -8.68 -2.05
CA PRO A 147 27.95 -9.30 -2.69
C PRO A 147 27.18 -10.01 -1.58
N GLY A 148 26.22 -9.31 -0.98
CA GLY A 148 25.45 -9.85 0.16
C GLY A 148 24.59 -8.83 0.90
N ALA A 149 24.85 -7.52 0.76
CA ALA A 149 24.04 -6.47 1.37
C ALA A 149 22.78 -6.11 0.55
N GLY A 150 22.18 -7.09 -0.12
CA GLY A 150 20.97 -6.92 -0.95
C GLY A 150 19.86 -7.93 -0.67
N TYR A 151 20.04 -8.81 0.32
CA TYR A 151 19.07 -9.84 0.69
C TYR A 151 18.38 -9.59 2.04
N ALA A 152 18.66 -8.46 2.68
CA ALA A 152 18.03 -8.03 3.95
C ALA A 152 16.92 -6.99 3.75
N ASP A 153 16.38 -6.87 2.53
CA ASP A 153 15.26 -5.98 2.19
C ASP A 153 14.11 -6.75 1.54
N LYS A 154 13.90 -8.01 1.98
CA LYS A 154 12.58 -8.61 1.86
C LYS A 154 11.76 -7.94 2.96
N GLY A 155 11.03 -6.89 2.59
CA GLY A 155 10.15 -6.16 3.49
C GLY A 155 9.37 -7.13 4.39
N LYS A 156 9.24 -6.78 5.67
CA LYS A 156 8.44 -7.54 6.64
C LYS A 156 7.11 -7.93 5.99
N ALA A 157 6.70 -9.18 6.21
CA ALA A 157 5.40 -9.64 5.76
C ALA A 157 4.33 -8.67 6.27
N ARG A 158 3.48 -8.18 5.37
CA ARG A 158 2.37 -7.31 5.75
C ARG A 158 1.35 -8.14 6.51
N GLU A 159 0.73 -7.52 7.51
CA GLU A 159 -0.38 -8.13 8.24
C GLU A 159 -1.67 -8.00 7.42
N PRO A 160 -2.56 -9.01 7.44
CA PRO A 160 -3.85 -8.92 6.76
C PRO A 160 -4.72 -7.81 7.40
N SER A 161 -5.57 -7.17 6.61
CA SER A 161 -6.46 -6.10 7.11
C SER A 161 -7.56 -6.62 8.05
N VAL A 162 -7.91 -7.90 7.91
CA VAL A 162 -8.86 -8.61 8.77
C VAL A 162 -8.41 -10.06 8.95
N ALA A 163 -8.57 -10.60 10.15
CA ALA A 163 -8.32 -12.01 10.42
C ALA A 163 -9.43 -12.87 9.77
N ILE A 164 -9.02 -13.84 8.95
CA ILE A 164 -9.95 -14.76 8.30
C ILE A 164 -10.45 -15.76 9.36
N GLY A 165 -11.76 -15.76 9.60
CA GLY A 165 -12.37 -16.69 10.55
C GLY A 165 -12.36 -18.14 10.04
N PRO A 166 -12.38 -19.15 10.93
CA PRO A 166 -12.35 -20.56 10.55
C PRO A 166 -13.59 -21.01 9.76
N THR A 167 -14.69 -20.26 9.86
CA THR A 167 -15.97 -20.52 9.19
C THR A 167 -16.12 -19.78 7.86
N TRP A 168 -15.15 -18.94 7.47
CA TRP A 168 -15.21 -18.19 6.23
C TRP A 168 -14.99 -19.13 5.05
N LYS A 169 -15.87 -19.06 4.06
CA LYS A 169 -15.78 -19.90 2.86
C LYS A 169 -15.20 -19.09 1.71
N LEU A 170 -14.09 -19.55 1.15
CA LEU A 170 -13.53 -18.95 -0.06
C LEU A 170 -14.47 -19.18 -1.24
N VAL A 171 -14.92 -18.10 -1.87
CA VAL A 171 -15.79 -18.11 -3.04
C VAL A 171 -14.97 -18.00 -4.32
N GLN A 172 -14.09 -16.99 -4.38
CA GLN A 172 -13.29 -16.68 -5.57
C GLN A 172 -11.90 -16.21 -5.15
N SER A 173 -10.88 -16.55 -5.93
CA SER A 173 -9.52 -16.05 -5.78
C SER A 173 -8.95 -15.65 -7.14
N ASN A 174 -8.86 -14.35 -7.39
CA ASN A 174 -8.43 -13.79 -8.68
C ASN A 174 -6.99 -13.26 -8.58
N ASN A 175 -6.14 -13.64 -9.53
CA ASN A 175 -4.79 -13.09 -9.64
C ASN A 175 -4.85 -11.71 -10.31
N PHE A 176 -4.01 -10.76 -9.88
CA PHE A 176 -3.89 -9.44 -10.53
C PHE A 176 -3.60 -9.52 -12.03
N ASN A 177 -2.87 -10.54 -12.50
CA ASN A 177 -2.62 -10.74 -13.93
C ASN A 177 -3.90 -11.04 -14.74
N GLU A 178 -4.90 -11.65 -14.11
CA GLU A 178 -6.22 -11.88 -14.71
C GLU A 178 -7.05 -10.60 -14.64
N LEU A 179 -7.05 -9.94 -13.48
CA LEU A 179 -7.77 -8.67 -13.29
C LEU A 179 -7.30 -7.58 -14.26
N LYS A 180 -6.00 -7.51 -14.58
CA LYS A 180 -5.44 -6.56 -15.57
C LYS A 180 -5.93 -6.79 -17.00
N LYS A 181 -6.44 -7.98 -17.32
CA LYS A 181 -6.96 -8.31 -18.66
C LYS A 181 -8.45 -8.01 -18.79
N LEU A 182 -9.15 -7.81 -17.68
CA LEU A 182 -10.56 -7.45 -17.70
C LEU A 182 -10.72 -6.09 -18.36
N THR A 183 -11.74 -5.97 -19.20
CA THR A 183 -12.12 -4.72 -19.86
C THR A 183 -13.62 -4.69 -19.98
N TYR A 184 -14.22 -3.56 -19.63
CA TYR A 184 -15.64 -3.32 -19.80
C TYR A 184 -15.85 -1.83 -20.04
N ASN A 185 -16.60 -1.49 -21.08
CA ASN A 185 -16.78 -0.10 -21.47
C ASN A 185 -18.07 0.46 -20.87
N VAL A 186 -17.94 1.37 -19.91
CA VAL A 186 -19.04 2.17 -19.38
C VAL A 186 -18.64 3.64 -19.56
N PRO A 187 -19.18 4.34 -20.57
CA PRO A 187 -18.86 5.74 -20.81
C PRO A 187 -19.21 6.61 -19.61
N LEU A 188 -18.25 7.41 -19.12
CA LEU A 188 -18.48 8.30 -17.98
C LEU A 188 -19.55 9.38 -18.25
N SER A 189 -19.79 9.69 -19.52
CA SER A 189 -20.84 10.61 -19.99
C SER A 189 -22.24 10.05 -19.78
N GLU A 190 -22.40 8.73 -19.70
CA GLU A 190 -23.70 8.08 -19.48
C GLU A 190 -24.10 8.05 -18.00
N GLY A 191 -23.17 8.39 -17.09
CA GLY A 191 -23.45 8.52 -15.68
C GLY A 191 -24.48 9.61 -15.41
N LYS A 192 -25.72 9.23 -15.12
CA LYS A 192 -26.82 10.17 -14.88
C LYS A 192 -26.82 10.66 -13.44
N THR A 193 -26.80 11.97 -13.23
CA THR A 193 -27.02 12.55 -11.89
C THR A 193 -28.48 12.39 -11.51
N ILE A 194 -28.73 11.74 -10.36
CA ILE A 194 -30.07 11.48 -9.83
C ILE A 194 -30.37 12.28 -8.54
N GLY A 195 -29.36 12.91 -7.95
CA GLY A 195 -29.55 13.84 -6.84
C GLY A 195 -28.25 14.52 -6.44
N THR A 196 -28.37 15.77 -5.98
CA THR A 196 -27.25 16.57 -5.49
C THR A 196 -27.54 17.13 -4.11
N TYR A 197 -26.54 17.11 -3.22
CA TYR A 197 -26.69 17.43 -1.81
C TYR A 197 -25.48 18.20 -1.26
N GLY A 198 -25.71 19.01 -0.23
CA GLY A 198 -24.67 19.75 0.49
C GLY A 198 -24.35 21.11 -0.12
N SER A 199 -23.17 21.62 0.18
CA SER A 199 -22.67 22.89 -0.38
C SER A 199 -21.15 22.88 -0.44
N VAL A 200 -20.59 23.61 -1.40
CA VAL A 200 -19.15 23.70 -1.62
C VAL A 200 -18.72 25.15 -1.83
N GLN A 201 -17.49 25.45 -1.43
CA GLN A 201 -16.91 26.78 -1.56
C GLN A 201 -16.10 26.90 -2.86
N TYR A 202 -15.82 28.13 -3.29
CA TYR A 202 -14.98 28.36 -4.46
C TYR A 202 -13.51 28.15 -4.09
N PHE A 203 -12.81 27.42 -4.96
CA PHE A 203 -11.38 27.20 -4.86
C PHE A 203 -10.61 28.51 -5.07
N ASP A 204 -9.73 28.84 -4.15
CA ASP A 204 -8.89 30.03 -4.26
C ASP A 204 -7.73 29.80 -5.22
N ARG A 205 -7.84 30.39 -6.42
CA ARG A 205 -6.83 30.31 -7.47
C ARG A 205 -5.50 30.96 -7.09
N ALA A 206 -5.44 31.81 -6.06
CA ALA A 206 -4.17 32.36 -5.58
C ALA A 206 -3.27 31.26 -4.99
N THR A 207 -3.85 30.19 -4.44
CA THR A 207 -3.10 29.06 -3.86
C THR A 207 -2.27 28.28 -4.89
N GLU A 208 -2.62 28.35 -6.18
CA GLU A 208 -1.84 27.71 -7.26
C GLU A 208 -0.57 28.48 -7.62
N LYS A 209 -0.51 29.76 -7.25
CA LYS A 209 0.56 30.70 -7.62
C LYS A 209 1.50 31.01 -6.46
N ILE A 210 1.43 30.23 -5.37
CA ILE A 210 2.33 30.44 -4.23
C ILE A 210 3.77 30.17 -4.65
N THR A 211 4.66 31.08 -4.26
CA THR A 211 6.11 30.99 -4.47
C THR A 211 6.86 30.71 -3.18
N GLN A 212 6.20 30.93 -2.04
CA GLN A 212 6.71 30.67 -0.70
C GLN A 212 5.75 29.73 0.03
N PRO A 213 6.26 28.82 0.87
CA PRO A 213 5.41 27.93 1.66
C PRO A 213 4.41 28.71 2.53
N MET A 214 3.15 28.28 2.52
CA MET A 214 2.08 28.84 3.33
C MET A 214 1.78 27.91 4.49
N LYS A 215 1.68 28.43 5.72
CA LYS A 215 1.29 27.61 6.89
C LYS A 215 -0.09 26.99 6.69
N LEU A 216 -0.19 25.67 6.86
CA LEU A 216 -1.46 24.95 6.89
C LEU A 216 -2.17 25.24 8.23
N LYS A 217 -3.34 25.88 8.19
CA LYS A 217 -4.10 26.17 9.41
C LYS A 217 -4.96 24.98 9.78
N VAL A 218 -5.00 24.70 11.08
CA VAL A 218 -5.91 23.68 11.62
C VAL A 218 -7.31 24.24 11.67
N VAL A 219 -8.26 23.45 11.19
CA VAL A 219 -9.67 23.81 11.17
C VAL A 219 -10.44 22.82 12.03
N ASP A 220 -11.27 23.35 12.91
CA ASP A 220 -12.24 22.57 13.67
C ASP A 220 -13.53 22.45 12.86
N SER A 221 -13.66 21.35 12.13
CA SER A 221 -14.86 21.06 11.34
C SER A 221 -15.16 19.57 11.32
N THR A 222 -16.44 19.21 11.44
CA THR A 222 -16.88 17.83 11.36
C THR A 222 -16.74 17.32 9.93
N VAL A 223 -16.19 16.12 9.78
CA VAL A 223 -16.12 15.39 8.51
C VAL A 223 -16.91 14.09 8.65
N TYR A 224 -17.89 13.91 7.78
CA TYR A 224 -18.70 12.70 7.72
C TYR A 224 -18.02 11.64 6.86
N ASN A 225 -17.86 10.44 7.42
CA ASN A 225 -17.24 9.29 6.75
C ASN A 225 -18.19 8.09 6.67
N VAL A 226 -19.43 8.35 6.24
CA VAL A 226 -20.55 7.41 6.24
C VAL A 226 -20.38 6.36 5.15
N THR A 227 -20.57 5.08 5.48
CA THR A 227 -20.53 3.97 4.52
C THR A 227 -21.82 3.90 3.67
N THR A 228 -21.95 2.91 2.79
CA THR A 228 -23.03 2.85 1.81
C THR A 228 -24.38 2.52 2.44
N SER A 229 -24.44 1.48 3.27
CA SER A 229 -25.69 1.04 3.92
C SER A 229 -26.18 1.99 5.02
N GLU A 230 -25.30 2.84 5.55
CA GLU A 230 -25.65 3.88 6.54
C GLU A 230 -26.12 5.19 5.89
N ASP A 231 -26.01 5.31 4.57
CA ASP A 231 -26.40 6.53 3.85
C ASP A 231 -27.94 6.58 3.66
N PRO A 232 -28.62 7.60 4.23
CA PRO A 232 -30.08 7.69 4.17
C PRO A 232 -30.62 7.91 2.75
N VAL A 233 -29.85 8.57 1.88
CA VAL A 233 -30.23 8.79 0.48
C VAL A 233 -30.10 7.49 -0.30
N ILE A 234 -29.01 6.73 -0.10
CA ILE A 234 -28.86 5.41 -0.73
C ILE A 234 -29.99 4.47 -0.29
N ASN A 235 -30.32 4.45 1.00
CA ASN A 235 -31.42 3.63 1.52
C ASN A 235 -32.76 4.01 0.88
N LYS A 236 -33.04 5.30 0.69
CA LYS A 236 -34.23 5.77 -0.02
C LYS A 236 -34.23 5.32 -1.49
N LEU A 237 -33.11 5.48 -2.19
CA LEU A 237 -32.95 5.10 -3.60
C LEU A 237 -33.10 3.58 -3.79
N ALA A 238 -32.52 2.79 -2.88
CA ALA A 238 -32.68 1.35 -2.82
C ALA A 238 -34.14 0.96 -2.57
N GLY A 239 -34.84 1.62 -1.63
CA GLY A 239 -36.27 1.40 -1.37
C GLY A 239 -37.15 1.68 -2.59
N SER A 240 -36.80 2.70 -3.39
CA SER A 240 -37.48 3.02 -4.64
C SER A 240 -37.07 2.17 -5.86
N ASN A 241 -36.21 1.15 -5.67
CA ASN A 241 -35.70 0.29 -6.74
C ASN A 241 -35.04 1.03 -7.91
N VAL A 242 -34.30 2.12 -7.61
CA VAL A 242 -33.56 2.88 -8.64
C VAL A 242 -32.37 2.08 -9.19
N GLY A 243 -31.79 1.18 -8.40
CA GLY A 243 -30.76 0.27 -8.87
C GLY A 243 -30.62 -1.00 -8.04
N GLN A 244 -29.72 -1.88 -8.48
CA GLN A 244 -29.44 -3.16 -7.84
C GLN A 244 -28.12 -3.14 -7.05
N VAL A 245 -27.21 -2.23 -7.39
CA VAL A 245 -25.89 -2.14 -6.77
C VAL A 245 -25.65 -0.74 -6.22
N PHE A 246 -25.14 -0.65 -5.00
CA PHE A 246 -24.91 0.60 -4.30
C PHE A 246 -23.49 0.64 -3.74
N ALA A 247 -22.80 1.77 -3.92
CA ALA A 247 -21.45 2.00 -3.39
C ALA A 247 -21.18 3.50 -3.18
N THR A 248 -20.12 3.82 -2.45
CA THR A 248 -19.48 5.14 -2.51
C THR A 248 -18.35 5.14 -3.54
N ASP A 249 -18.00 6.33 -4.05
CA ASP A 249 -16.85 6.53 -4.93
C ASP A 249 -15.52 6.07 -4.30
N ALA A 250 -15.34 6.27 -3.00
CA ALA A 250 -14.17 5.80 -2.27
C ALA A 250 -14.02 4.27 -2.34
N ILE A 251 -15.09 3.53 -2.08
CA ILE A 251 -15.10 2.06 -2.14
C ILE A 251 -14.92 1.58 -3.59
N LEU A 252 -15.61 2.21 -4.53
CA LEU A 252 -15.51 1.84 -5.94
C LEU A 252 -14.10 2.12 -6.51
N ALA A 253 -13.47 3.23 -6.12
CA ALA A 253 -12.13 3.57 -6.53
C ALA A 253 -11.08 2.55 -6.05
N VAL A 254 -11.22 2.02 -4.83
CA VAL A 254 -10.37 0.94 -4.30
C VAL A 254 -10.50 -0.32 -5.16
N ILE A 255 -11.72 -0.71 -5.53
CA ILE A 255 -11.97 -1.86 -6.40
C ILE A 255 -11.35 -1.63 -7.79
N MET A 256 -11.64 -0.50 -8.42
CA MET A 256 -11.14 -0.17 -9.77
C MET A 256 -9.61 -0.06 -9.82
N CYS A 257 -8.96 0.33 -8.73
CA CYS A 257 -7.51 0.48 -8.63
C CYS A 257 -6.81 -0.70 -7.94
N THR A 258 -7.50 -1.81 -7.65
CA THR A 258 -6.96 -2.93 -6.85
C THR A 258 -5.60 -3.43 -7.33
N THR A 259 -5.37 -3.47 -8.65
CA THR A 259 -4.13 -3.98 -9.25
C THR A 259 -2.91 -3.08 -9.03
N LYS A 260 -3.11 -1.87 -8.49
CA LYS A 260 -2.06 -0.92 -8.08
C LYS A 260 -1.81 -0.93 -6.57
N SER A 261 -2.65 -1.62 -5.79
CA SER A 261 -2.53 -1.67 -4.33
C SER A 261 -1.45 -2.66 -3.85
N ASN A 262 -0.62 -2.18 -2.92
CA ASN A 262 0.40 -2.95 -2.22
C ASN A 262 0.05 -3.19 -0.74
N ASN A 263 -0.82 -2.38 -0.16
CA ASN A 263 -1.30 -2.56 1.21
C ASN A 263 -2.57 -3.41 1.21
N PRO A 264 -2.77 -4.26 2.23
CA PRO A 264 -3.99 -5.02 2.39
C PRO A 264 -5.16 -4.11 2.77
N TRP A 265 -6.33 -4.46 2.26
CA TRP A 265 -7.58 -3.80 2.53
C TRP A 265 -8.73 -4.80 2.38
N ASP A 266 -9.86 -4.47 2.98
CA ASP A 266 -11.08 -5.26 2.91
C ASP A 266 -12.31 -4.38 2.68
N ILE A 267 -13.28 -4.94 1.96
CA ILE A 267 -14.60 -4.35 1.69
C ILE A 267 -15.64 -5.36 2.13
N VAL A 268 -16.61 -4.92 2.91
CA VAL A 268 -17.78 -5.72 3.30
C VAL A 268 -18.81 -5.61 2.19
N VAL A 269 -19.47 -6.71 1.87
CA VAL A 269 -20.54 -6.72 0.89
C VAL A 269 -21.78 -7.33 1.51
N ASN A 270 -22.84 -6.55 1.59
CA ASN A 270 -24.15 -7.00 2.07
C ASN A 270 -25.05 -7.24 0.85
N LYS A 271 -25.51 -8.49 0.67
CA LYS A 271 -26.50 -8.83 -0.34
C LYS A 271 -27.84 -9.12 0.33
N VAL A 272 -28.85 -8.30 0.06
CA VAL A 272 -30.18 -8.39 0.67
C VAL A 272 -31.24 -8.12 -0.40
N ASP A 273 -32.21 -9.02 -0.51
CA ASP A 273 -33.29 -8.98 -1.50
C ASP A 273 -32.77 -8.80 -2.94
N GLY A 274 -31.67 -9.50 -3.27
CA GLY A 274 -31.00 -9.39 -4.56
C GLY A 274 -30.27 -8.07 -4.82
N LYS A 275 -30.25 -7.11 -3.88
CA LYS A 275 -29.48 -5.86 -3.96
C LYS A 275 -28.12 -6.03 -3.29
N ILE A 276 -27.11 -5.37 -3.83
CA ILE A 276 -25.72 -5.46 -3.39
C ILE A 276 -25.27 -4.10 -2.86
N PHE A 277 -24.81 -4.07 -1.61
CA PHE A 277 -24.25 -2.89 -0.97
C PHE A 277 -22.77 -3.16 -0.69
N PHE A 278 -21.88 -2.34 -1.25
CA PHE A 278 -20.46 -2.37 -0.93
C PHE A 278 -20.18 -1.40 0.20
N ASP A 279 -19.80 -1.93 1.36
CA ASP A 279 -19.54 -1.19 2.60
C ASP A 279 -18.06 -1.25 3.01
N LYS A 280 -17.66 -0.28 3.82
CA LYS A 280 -16.35 -0.25 4.49
C LYS A 280 -16.55 -0.37 5.99
N ARG A 281 -15.57 -0.92 6.70
CA ARG A 281 -15.57 -0.91 8.17
C ARG A 281 -15.15 0.46 8.69
N ASP A 282 -15.84 0.92 9.73
CA ASP A 282 -15.43 2.12 10.47
C ASP A 282 -14.10 1.88 11.19
N GLY A 283 -13.18 2.85 11.09
CA GLY A 283 -11.80 2.73 11.54
C GLY A 283 -10.97 1.73 10.73
N GLY A 284 -11.47 1.28 9.58
CA GLY A 284 -10.79 0.34 8.69
C GLY A 284 -9.72 0.99 7.81
N PRO A 285 -8.96 0.21 7.02
CA PRO A 285 -7.90 0.74 6.17
C PRO A 285 -8.36 1.77 5.13
N LEU A 286 -9.65 1.75 4.74
CA LEU A 286 -10.22 2.67 3.75
C LEU A 286 -10.47 4.08 4.30
N ASP A 287 -10.47 4.24 5.63
CA ASP A 287 -10.69 5.54 6.29
C ASP A 287 -9.42 6.40 6.34
N PHE A 288 -8.27 5.77 6.11
CA PHE A 288 -6.97 6.40 6.20
C PHE A 288 -6.24 6.41 4.86
N LEU A 289 -5.51 7.49 4.60
CA LEU A 289 -4.74 7.63 3.36
C LEU A 289 -3.37 6.97 3.50
N THR A 290 -3.00 6.14 2.53
CA THR A 290 -1.67 5.53 2.51
C THR A 290 -0.58 6.55 2.19
N VAL A 291 0.65 6.33 2.66
CA VAL A 291 1.81 7.17 2.35
C VAL A 291 2.93 6.27 1.84
N ASP A 292 3.46 6.59 0.65
CA ASP A 292 4.57 5.89 0.01
C ASP A 292 4.34 4.36 -0.16
N GLU A 293 3.08 3.96 -0.33
CA GLU A 293 2.66 2.56 -0.50
C GLU A 293 3.37 1.85 -1.66
N ASN A 294 3.66 2.57 -2.74
CA ASN A 294 4.29 2.04 -3.94
C ASN A 294 5.79 2.39 -4.02
N SER A 295 6.35 2.98 -2.96
CA SER A 295 7.79 3.20 -2.83
C SER A 295 8.55 1.88 -2.72
N VAL A 296 9.82 1.89 -3.14
CA VAL A 296 10.74 0.78 -2.88
C VAL A 296 11.05 0.67 -1.39
N HIS A 297 11.04 1.81 -0.69
CA HIS A 297 11.25 1.90 0.75
C HIS A 297 9.95 2.40 1.41
N SER A 298 8.89 1.61 1.29
CA SER A 298 7.63 1.93 1.96
C SER A 298 7.83 1.98 3.48
N PRO A 299 7.12 2.88 4.18
CA PRO A 299 7.08 2.89 5.64
C PRO A 299 6.69 1.51 6.18
N ALA A 300 7.26 1.17 7.34
CA ALA A 300 6.93 -0.03 8.07
C ALA A 300 6.61 0.34 9.51
N ASP A 301 5.71 -0.41 10.15
CA ASP A 301 5.45 -0.26 11.57
C ASP A 301 6.61 -0.91 12.35
N ASP A 302 7.59 -0.09 12.75
CA ASP A 302 8.66 -0.46 13.67
C ASP A 302 8.57 0.34 14.98
N ALA A 303 9.12 -0.23 16.05
CA ALA A 303 9.05 0.38 17.39
C ALA A 303 9.96 1.60 17.55
N GLU A 304 10.95 1.79 16.67
CA GLU A 304 11.95 2.86 16.75
C GLU A 304 11.47 4.16 16.08
N ASN A 305 10.70 4.09 14.98
CA ASN A 305 10.18 5.27 14.26
C ASN A 305 8.70 5.54 14.56
N ARG A 306 8.38 5.85 15.82
CA ARG A 306 7.00 6.06 16.27
C ARG A 306 6.20 7.11 15.46
N ILE A 307 6.85 8.14 14.92
CA ILE A 307 6.16 9.19 14.13
C ILE A 307 6.05 8.87 12.65
N ASP A 308 6.92 8.00 12.12
CA ASP A 308 7.01 7.66 10.69
C ASP A 308 6.59 6.21 10.40
N SER A 309 6.01 5.53 11.39
CA SER A 309 5.29 4.27 11.19
C SER A 309 4.15 4.44 10.18
N THR A 310 3.81 3.37 9.45
CA THR A 310 2.74 3.37 8.44
C THR A 310 1.43 3.89 9.03
N SER A 311 1.08 3.43 10.23
CA SER A 311 -0.15 3.84 10.92
C SER A 311 -0.14 5.34 11.30
N ALA A 312 0.97 5.84 11.85
CA ALA A 312 1.10 7.25 12.22
C ALA A 312 1.05 8.19 11.00
N LEU A 313 1.74 7.82 9.91
CA LEU A 313 1.74 8.58 8.67
C LEU A 313 0.37 8.58 8.00
N SER A 314 -0.37 7.48 8.07
CA SER A 314 -1.70 7.41 7.48
C SER A 314 -2.70 8.33 8.19
N ILE A 315 -2.65 8.37 9.54
CA ILE A 315 -3.44 9.32 10.35
C ILE A 315 -3.06 10.77 10.02
N GLU A 316 -1.76 11.06 9.95
CA GLU A 316 -1.27 12.40 9.61
C GLU A 316 -1.68 12.82 8.20
N ALA A 317 -1.59 11.94 7.20
CA ALA A 317 -1.99 12.22 5.83
C ALA A 317 -3.48 12.52 5.70
N THR A 318 -4.33 11.77 6.39
CA THR A 318 -5.78 12.05 6.47
C THR A 318 -6.06 13.40 7.11
N TYR A 319 -5.39 13.70 8.23
CA TYR A 319 -5.50 14.99 8.91
C TYR A 319 -5.06 16.16 8.01
N ILE A 320 -3.94 16.01 7.29
CA ILE A 320 -3.46 17.01 6.34
C ILE A 320 -4.47 17.22 5.22
N ASN A 321 -5.08 16.15 4.69
CA ASN A 321 -6.08 16.27 3.60
C ASN A 321 -7.27 17.12 4.02
N GLN A 322 -7.86 16.83 5.18
CA GLN A 322 -9.04 17.55 5.69
C GLN A 322 -8.74 19.04 5.87
N ASN A 323 -7.60 19.36 6.51
CA ASN A 323 -7.19 20.75 6.70
C ASN A 323 -6.85 21.42 5.36
N PHE A 324 -6.19 20.73 4.43
CA PHE A 324 -5.81 21.30 3.15
C PHE A 324 -7.02 21.78 2.35
N VAL A 325 -8.05 20.93 2.21
CA VAL A 325 -9.32 21.29 1.55
C VAL A 325 -9.88 22.59 2.15
N ALA A 326 -9.88 22.67 3.47
CA ALA A 326 -10.41 23.81 4.22
C ALA A 326 -9.60 25.12 4.07
N ASN A 327 -8.31 25.02 3.69
CA ASN A 327 -7.38 26.15 3.55
C ASN A 327 -7.28 26.70 2.13
N VAL A 328 -7.72 25.94 1.11
CA VAL A 328 -7.59 26.34 -0.31
C VAL A 328 -8.90 26.79 -0.95
N VAL A 329 -9.88 27.12 -0.12
CA VAL A 329 -11.19 27.63 -0.52
C VAL A 329 -11.44 28.99 0.11
N THR A 330 -12.24 29.81 -0.57
CA THR A 330 -12.62 31.15 -0.09
C THR A 330 -13.73 31.04 0.96
N ARG A 331 -13.37 31.10 2.24
CA ARG A 331 -14.29 30.87 3.37
C ARG A 331 -15.37 31.95 3.54
N ASP A 332 -14.99 33.21 3.35
CA ASP A 332 -15.89 34.37 3.49
C ASP A 332 -16.55 34.77 2.16
N GLY A 333 -16.47 33.89 1.16
CA GLY A 333 -16.94 34.14 -0.20
C GLY A 333 -18.31 33.55 -0.50
N ALA A 334 -18.75 33.73 -1.75
CA ALA A 334 -19.89 32.99 -2.27
C ALA A 334 -19.65 31.47 -2.12
N LYS A 335 -20.72 30.73 -1.89
CA LYS A 335 -20.75 29.26 -1.91
C LYS A 335 -21.72 28.80 -2.97
N HIS A 336 -21.54 27.58 -3.44
CA HIS A 336 -22.49 26.90 -4.31
C HIS A 336 -23.28 25.90 -3.48
N ASP A 337 -24.56 26.19 -3.25
CA ASP A 337 -25.51 25.28 -2.62
C ASP A 337 -26.08 24.31 -3.68
N PHE A 338 -26.13 23.02 -3.35
CA PHE A 338 -26.78 22.03 -4.20
C PHE A 338 -28.30 22.00 -3.98
N GLU A 339 -29.02 21.18 -4.74
CA GLU A 339 -30.49 21.11 -4.68
C GLU A 339 -31.02 20.73 -3.29
N ASN A 340 -30.28 19.91 -2.55
CA ASN A 340 -30.65 19.42 -1.22
C ASN A 340 -29.57 19.76 -0.19
N THR A 341 -29.95 19.80 1.09
CA THR A 341 -29.01 20.01 2.21
C THR A 341 -28.10 18.80 2.42
N ASN A 342 -27.09 18.93 3.28
CA ASN A 342 -26.22 17.81 3.62
C ASN A 342 -27.04 16.69 4.28
N PRO A 343 -27.02 15.45 3.77
CA PRO A 343 -27.86 14.37 4.26
C PRO A 343 -27.37 13.74 5.58
N PHE A 344 -26.18 14.12 6.05
CA PHE A 344 -25.56 13.56 7.25
C PHE A 344 -25.52 14.55 8.42
N ALA A 345 -25.60 15.85 8.14
CA ALA A 345 -25.59 16.87 9.18
C ALA A 345 -26.81 16.71 10.09
N THR A 346 -26.59 16.66 11.41
CA THR A 346 -27.68 16.49 12.39
C THR A 346 -28.30 17.81 12.82
N SER A 347 -27.58 18.92 12.67
CA SER A 347 -28.04 20.28 12.96
C SER A 347 -27.43 21.29 12.00
N ASP A 348 -28.17 22.35 11.68
CA ASP A 348 -27.71 23.43 10.79
C ASP A 348 -26.54 24.24 11.36
N ASP A 349 -26.38 24.27 12.69
CA ASP A 349 -25.31 25.02 13.41
C ASP A 349 -24.00 24.23 13.53
N GLU A 350 -23.96 22.97 13.07
CA GLU A 350 -22.75 22.16 13.16
C GLU A 350 -21.68 22.70 12.19
N PRO A 351 -20.42 22.92 12.62
CA PRO A 351 -19.35 23.37 11.74
C PRO A 351 -18.88 22.23 10.84
N VAL A 352 -19.66 21.88 9.83
CA VAL A 352 -19.33 20.80 8.89
C VAL A 352 -18.34 21.30 7.84
N LEU A 353 -17.32 20.51 7.52
CA LEU A 353 -16.42 20.82 6.41
C LEU A 353 -17.25 20.82 5.10
N PRO A 354 -17.30 21.93 4.34
CA PRO A 354 -18.12 22.03 3.15
C PRO A 354 -17.79 20.92 2.16
N LYS A 355 -18.81 20.15 1.77
CA LYS A 355 -18.70 19.03 0.83
C LYS A 355 -20.00 18.88 0.06
N GLY A 356 -19.87 18.58 -1.22
CA GLY A 356 -20.97 18.23 -2.11
C GLY A 356 -21.06 16.72 -2.29
N TYR A 357 -22.28 16.20 -2.34
CA TYR A 357 -22.55 14.80 -2.65
C TYR A 357 -23.40 14.72 -3.92
N ILE A 358 -22.90 14.00 -4.92
CA ILE A 358 -23.58 13.76 -6.19
C ILE A 358 -23.86 12.27 -6.30
N TYR A 359 -25.14 11.91 -6.34
CA TYR A 359 -25.55 10.52 -6.57
C TYR A 359 -25.67 10.31 -8.08
N ARG A 360 -24.86 9.40 -8.61
CA ARG A 360 -24.83 9.09 -10.04
C ARG A 360 -25.23 7.64 -10.27
N GLN A 361 -25.97 7.43 -11.35
CA GLN A 361 -26.44 6.13 -11.80
C GLN A 361 -25.70 5.74 -13.08
N PHE A 362 -25.20 4.50 -13.13
CA PHE A 362 -24.53 3.92 -14.28
C PHE A 362 -25.16 2.57 -14.62
N ASN A 363 -25.54 2.38 -15.88
CA ASN A 363 -25.94 1.08 -16.37
C ASN A 363 -24.69 0.26 -16.72
N LEU A 364 -24.54 -0.89 -16.06
CA LEU A 364 -23.45 -1.85 -16.25
C LEU A 364 -23.84 -3.02 -17.16
N GLU A 365 -24.95 -2.91 -17.89
CA GLU A 365 -25.35 -3.85 -18.93
C GLU A 365 -25.35 -3.16 -20.30
N ALA A 366 -24.37 -3.52 -21.12
CA ALA A 366 -24.18 -3.01 -22.47
C ALA A 366 -25.13 -3.67 -23.48
N ASP A 367 -25.65 -4.85 -23.17
CA ASP A 367 -26.59 -5.58 -24.02
C ASP A 367 -28.01 -5.05 -23.81
N SER A 368 -28.54 -4.34 -24.81
CA SER A 368 -29.88 -3.75 -24.75
C SER A 368 -31.01 -4.78 -24.66
N GLU A 369 -30.74 -6.05 -24.94
CA GLU A 369 -31.74 -7.12 -24.82
C GLU A 369 -31.86 -7.65 -23.39
N LYS A 370 -30.89 -7.36 -22.53
CA LYS A 370 -30.89 -7.77 -21.12
C LYS A 370 -31.44 -6.67 -20.22
N PRO A 371 -32.03 -7.03 -19.06
CA PRO A 371 -32.44 -6.04 -18.08
C PRO A 371 -31.23 -5.21 -17.62
N PRO A 372 -31.38 -3.89 -17.45
CA PRO A 372 -30.29 -3.02 -17.04
C PRO A 372 -29.76 -3.42 -15.66
N LEU A 373 -28.45 -3.33 -15.50
CA LEU A 373 -27.79 -3.51 -14.22
C LEU A 373 -27.34 -2.15 -13.70
N GLU A 374 -28.19 -1.53 -12.90
CA GLU A 374 -28.00 -0.16 -12.43
C GLU A 374 -27.14 -0.14 -11.16
N LEU A 375 -25.99 0.52 -11.28
CA LEU A 375 -25.10 0.87 -10.18
C LEU A 375 -25.35 2.33 -9.78
N VAL A 376 -25.65 2.55 -8.50
CA VAL A 376 -25.73 3.87 -7.90
C VAL A 376 -24.47 4.14 -7.07
N VAL A 377 -23.81 5.25 -7.35
CA VAL A 377 -22.58 5.68 -6.69
C VAL A 377 -22.78 7.04 -6.06
N ARG A 378 -22.54 7.16 -4.74
CA ARG A 378 -22.36 8.47 -4.11
C ARG A 378 -20.95 8.96 -4.41
N CYS A 379 -20.86 10.08 -5.12
CA CYS A 379 -19.61 10.77 -5.42
C CYS A 379 -19.48 12.03 -4.59
N GLU A 380 -18.26 12.39 -4.20
CA GLU A 380 -17.98 13.62 -3.44
C GLU A 380 -17.44 14.73 -4.34
N ILE A 381 -17.69 15.99 -3.98
CA ILE A 381 -17.11 17.20 -4.58
C ILE A 381 -16.59 18.08 -3.44
N ASP A 382 -15.38 18.64 -3.60
CA ASP A 382 -14.77 19.46 -2.56
C ASP A 382 -14.87 20.97 -2.83
N ALA A 383 -14.85 21.38 -4.10
CA ALA A 383 -14.83 22.81 -4.44
C ALA A 383 -15.43 23.13 -5.82
N VAL A 384 -15.78 24.40 -6.01
CA VAL A 384 -16.12 25.01 -7.30
C VAL A 384 -14.92 25.78 -7.84
N VAL A 385 -14.65 25.62 -9.13
CA VAL A 385 -13.67 26.40 -9.88
C VAL A 385 -14.44 27.23 -10.88
N ALA A 386 -14.56 28.53 -10.60
CA ALA A 386 -15.13 29.49 -11.55
C ALA A 386 -14.36 29.42 -12.87
N GLY A 387 -15.04 29.27 -13.99
CA GLY A 387 -14.45 29.18 -15.33
C GLY A 387 -15.02 30.23 -16.28
N PRO A 388 -14.37 30.48 -17.42
CA PRO A 388 -14.91 31.37 -18.45
C PRO A 388 -16.24 30.85 -19.01
N ASP A 389 -16.41 29.53 -19.11
CA ASP A 389 -17.62 28.86 -19.59
C ASP A 389 -18.62 28.55 -18.46
N GLY A 390 -18.45 29.18 -17.29
CA GLY A 390 -19.21 28.92 -16.07
C GLY A 390 -18.46 28.07 -15.05
N ASP A 391 -19.16 27.80 -13.95
CA ASP A 391 -18.64 27.08 -12.80
C ASP A 391 -18.43 25.60 -13.09
N ASN A 392 -17.30 25.07 -12.63
CA ASN A 392 -16.97 23.66 -12.75
C ASN A 392 -16.63 23.07 -11.39
N PHE A 393 -16.89 21.79 -11.19
CA PHE A 393 -16.56 21.12 -9.95
C PHE A 393 -15.14 20.55 -9.94
N ALA A 394 -14.55 20.51 -8.75
CA ALA A 394 -13.22 19.99 -8.52
C ALA A 394 -13.16 19.08 -7.29
N ILE A 395 -12.30 18.06 -7.41
CA ILE A 395 -11.81 17.28 -6.28
C ILE A 395 -10.50 17.90 -5.80
N VAL A 396 -10.35 18.02 -4.48
CA VAL A 396 -9.19 18.62 -3.81
C VAL A 396 -8.61 17.60 -2.84
N ARG A 397 -7.32 17.30 -3.00
CA ARG A 397 -6.58 16.33 -2.17
C ARG A 397 -5.17 16.85 -1.88
N ALA A 398 -4.50 16.29 -0.88
CA ALA A 398 -3.13 16.64 -0.53
C ALA A 398 -2.18 15.43 -0.46
N LEU A 399 -1.01 15.55 -1.07
CA LEU A 399 0.16 14.72 -0.78
C LEU A 399 0.95 15.34 0.37
N ASN A 400 1.64 14.50 1.13
CA ASN A 400 2.40 14.90 2.30
C ASN A 400 3.86 14.41 2.25
N GLU A 401 4.81 15.31 2.52
CA GLU A 401 6.22 15.00 2.76
C GLU A 401 6.51 15.00 4.27
N TYR A 402 7.03 13.89 4.78
CA TYR A 402 7.35 13.69 6.20
C TYR A 402 8.85 13.65 6.51
N GLY A 403 9.72 13.77 5.49
CA GLY A 403 11.17 13.68 5.67
C GLY A 403 11.73 12.25 5.60
N GLY A 404 11.00 11.33 4.96
CA GLY A 404 11.39 9.93 4.77
C GLY A 404 12.65 9.71 3.92
N TYR A 405 12.90 8.45 3.57
CA TYR A 405 14.12 8.04 2.86
C TYR A 405 14.33 8.84 1.56
N LYS A 406 15.47 9.53 1.46
CA LYS A 406 15.83 10.43 0.34
C LYS A 406 14.73 11.46 0.03
N SER A 407 14.21 12.13 1.08
CA SER A 407 13.35 13.30 0.93
C SER A 407 13.91 14.28 -0.09
N LEU A 408 13.02 14.82 -0.93
CA LEU A 408 13.34 15.74 -2.00
C LEU A 408 13.36 17.20 -1.54
N GLU A 409 13.17 17.45 -0.25
CA GLU A 409 13.17 18.78 0.37
C GLU A 409 12.21 19.72 -0.37
N TRP A 410 10.91 19.39 -0.39
CA TRP A 410 9.96 20.08 -1.25
C TRP A 410 9.96 21.58 -1.02
N LYS A 411 10.04 22.03 0.24
CA LYS A 411 10.02 23.45 0.61
C LYS A 411 11.02 24.29 -0.18
N ASP A 412 12.23 23.76 -0.40
CA ASP A 412 13.30 24.49 -1.09
C ASP A 412 13.32 24.23 -2.60
N ARG A 413 12.80 23.08 -3.03
CA ARG A 413 12.97 22.58 -4.40
C ARG A 413 11.71 22.61 -5.25
N PHE A 414 10.53 22.82 -4.68
CA PHE A 414 9.28 22.71 -5.42
C PHE A 414 9.20 23.68 -6.60
N VAL A 415 9.66 24.92 -6.44
CA VAL A 415 9.62 25.94 -7.51
C VAL A 415 10.50 25.53 -8.70
N ASN A 416 11.72 25.06 -8.44
CA ASN A 416 12.72 24.80 -9.49
C ASN A 416 12.72 23.36 -10.01
N HIS A 417 12.23 22.40 -9.21
CA HIS A 417 12.27 20.96 -9.49
C HIS A 417 10.90 20.30 -9.41
N ARG A 418 9.82 21.08 -9.62
CA ARG A 418 8.44 20.61 -9.58
C ARG A 418 8.21 19.30 -10.33
N GLY A 419 8.69 19.20 -11.57
CA GLY A 419 8.48 18.03 -12.41
C GLY A 419 9.08 16.75 -11.83
N ALA A 420 10.27 16.85 -11.22
CA ALA A 420 10.93 15.70 -10.58
C ALA A 420 10.18 15.25 -9.32
N ILE A 421 9.71 16.21 -8.51
CA ILE A 421 8.90 15.92 -7.30
C ILE A 421 7.59 15.25 -7.71
N VAL A 422 6.86 15.81 -8.67
CA VAL A 422 5.59 15.23 -9.15
C VAL A 422 5.80 13.82 -9.70
N ALA A 423 6.85 13.59 -10.49
CA ALA A 423 7.15 12.28 -11.04
C ALA A 423 7.51 11.24 -9.95
N ALA A 424 8.26 11.66 -8.92
CA ALA A 424 8.56 10.79 -7.77
C ALA A 424 7.28 10.41 -7.02
N GLU A 425 6.40 11.38 -6.77
CA GLU A 425 5.14 11.15 -6.06
C GLU A 425 4.15 10.30 -6.85
N MET A 426 4.06 10.48 -8.17
CA MET A 426 3.27 9.61 -9.04
C MET A 426 3.72 8.15 -8.97
N LYS A 427 4.99 7.89 -8.70
CA LYS A 427 5.54 6.55 -8.53
C LYS A 427 5.31 6.01 -7.11
N ASN A 428 5.66 6.80 -6.08
CA ASN A 428 5.62 6.37 -4.68
C ASN A 428 4.18 6.22 -4.15
N ASN A 429 3.25 7.03 -4.68
CA ASN A 429 1.85 7.11 -4.24
C ASN A 429 0.89 6.74 -5.39
N LEU A 430 1.31 5.83 -6.28
CA LEU A 430 0.58 5.44 -7.50
C LEU A 430 -0.86 5.00 -7.23
N ASN A 431 -1.09 4.15 -6.22
CA ASN A 431 -2.41 3.65 -5.86
C ASN A 431 -3.31 4.79 -5.38
N LYS A 432 -2.84 5.57 -4.39
CA LYS A 432 -3.54 6.72 -3.82
C LYS A 432 -3.95 7.74 -4.89
N LEU A 433 -3.01 8.14 -5.76
CA LEU A 433 -3.27 9.07 -6.85
C LEU A 433 -4.24 8.52 -7.90
N SER A 434 -4.15 7.22 -8.18
CA SER A 434 -5.10 6.55 -9.09
C SER A 434 -6.52 6.57 -8.52
N GLN A 435 -6.69 6.29 -7.22
CA GLN A 435 -7.99 6.32 -6.57
C GLN A 435 -8.61 7.73 -6.58
N TRP A 436 -7.84 8.77 -6.25
CA TRP A 436 -8.32 10.15 -6.34
C TRP A 436 -8.72 10.54 -7.77
N THR A 437 -7.97 10.06 -8.76
CA THR A 437 -8.31 10.28 -10.16
C THR A 437 -9.61 9.59 -10.55
N VAL A 438 -9.83 8.35 -10.10
CA VAL A 438 -11.10 7.63 -10.30
C VAL A 438 -12.26 8.37 -9.63
N GLN A 439 -12.12 8.83 -8.38
CA GLN A 439 -13.16 9.62 -7.69
C GLN A 439 -13.52 10.89 -8.48
N ALA A 440 -12.53 11.60 -9.00
CA ALA A 440 -12.75 12.79 -9.83
C ALA A 440 -13.46 12.47 -11.16
N LEU A 441 -13.15 11.34 -11.78
CA LEU A 441 -13.80 10.88 -13.01
C LEU A 441 -15.25 10.43 -12.75
N LEU A 442 -15.48 9.67 -11.68
CA LEU A 442 -16.80 9.19 -11.28
C LEU A 442 -17.73 10.34 -10.91
N SER A 443 -17.23 11.35 -10.20
CA SER A 443 -18.02 12.55 -9.86
C SER A 443 -18.35 13.45 -11.06
N GLY A 444 -17.64 13.29 -12.18
CA GLY A 444 -17.76 14.19 -13.34
C GLY A 444 -17.06 15.54 -13.14
N SER A 445 -16.16 15.62 -12.15
CA SER A 445 -15.35 16.81 -11.90
C SER A 445 -14.45 17.13 -13.11
N LYS A 446 -14.34 18.41 -13.46
CA LYS A 446 -13.45 18.84 -14.56
C LYS A 446 -12.03 19.13 -14.10
N ALA A 447 -11.80 19.25 -12.79
CA ALA A 447 -10.49 19.49 -12.22
C ALA A 447 -10.19 18.55 -11.04
N LEU A 448 -8.95 18.10 -10.97
CA LEU A 448 -8.34 17.51 -9.78
C LEU A 448 -7.22 18.44 -9.31
N LYS A 449 -7.28 18.85 -8.05
CA LYS A 449 -6.32 19.72 -7.37
C LYS A 449 -5.55 18.91 -6.33
N ILE A 450 -4.23 18.83 -6.47
CA ILE A 450 -3.34 18.08 -5.59
C ILE A 450 -2.39 19.06 -4.91
N GLY A 451 -2.60 19.28 -3.62
CA GLY A 451 -1.67 20.01 -2.77
C GLY A 451 -0.42 19.21 -2.46
N PHE A 452 0.70 19.91 -2.32
CA PHE A 452 1.96 19.37 -1.82
C PHE A 452 2.22 20.02 -0.47
N VAL A 453 2.07 19.24 0.59
CA VAL A 453 2.20 19.70 1.97
C VAL A 453 3.43 19.06 2.59
N SER A 454 4.28 19.83 3.27
CA SER A 454 5.48 19.31 3.94
C SER A 454 5.43 19.64 5.43
N ARG A 455 6.02 18.79 6.28
CA ARG A 455 6.25 19.14 7.69
C ARG A 455 7.17 20.36 7.77
N VAL A 456 6.91 21.26 8.72
CA VAL A 456 7.81 22.39 9.01
C VAL A 456 9.16 21.86 9.47
N ASN A 457 9.15 20.88 10.38
CA ASN A 457 10.34 20.16 10.84
C ASN A 457 10.06 18.67 10.63
N ALA A 458 10.93 17.96 9.90
CA ALA A 458 10.76 16.53 9.64
C ALA A 458 10.57 15.68 10.91
N LYS A 459 11.12 16.14 12.05
CA LYS A 459 11.02 15.47 13.35
C LYS A 459 9.72 15.75 14.10
N GLU A 460 8.86 16.64 13.60
CA GLU A 460 7.62 17.07 14.25
C GLU A 460 6.43 16.94 13.31
N LYS A 461 5.44 16.14 13.70
CA LYS A 461 4.24 15.85 12.89
C LYS A 461 3.08 16.83 13.06
N THR A 462 3.27 17.92 13.81
CA THR A 462 2.17 18.81 14.24
C THR A 462 2.00 20.05 13.37
N ASN A 463 3.07 20.50 12.72
CA ASN A 463 3.07 21.74 11.96
C ASN A 463 3.42 21.45 10.49
N HIS A 464 2.59 21.95 9.58
CA HIS A 464 2.71 21.70 8.15
C HIS A 464 2.62 22.99 7.35
N GLU A 465 3.21 22.97 6.15
CA GLU A 465 3.21 24.06 5.19
C GLU A 465 2.81 23.55 3.80
N ILE A 466 1.93 24.28 3.13
CA ILE A 466 1.55 24.10 1.74
C ILE A 466 2.68 24.69 0.89
N VAL A 467 3.32 23.85 0.10
CA VAL A 467 4.47 24.21 -0.74
C VAL A 467 4.03 24.50 -2.18
N GLY A 468 2.96 23.87 -2.65
CA GLY A 468 2.37 24.17 -3.94
C GLY A 468 1.13 23.34 -4.25
N VAL A 469 0.48 23.67 -5.36
CA VAL A 469 -0.72 22.98 -5.84
C VAL A 469 -0.54 22.60 -7.31
N LEU A 470 -0.76 21.32 -7.63
CA LEU A 470 -0.86 20.80 -8.98
C LEU A 470 -2.32 20.66 -9.39
N SER A 471 -2.64 21.24 -10.54
CA SER A 471 -3.99 21.30 -11.07
C SER A 471 -4.01 20.75 -12.48
N GLY A 472 -4.99 19.91 -12.77
CA GLY A 472 -5.15 19.33 -14.09
C GLY A 472 -6.52 18.70 -14.26
N ALA A 473 -6.86 18.33 -15.50
CA ALA A 473 -8.06 17.56 -15.76
C ALA A 473 -7.86 16.12 -15.27
N PRO A 474 -8.86 15.47 -14.65
CA PRO A 474 -8.74 14.07 -14.22
C PRO A 474 -8.34 13.10 -15.35
N THR A 475 -8.75 13.38 -16.59
CA THR A 475 -8.37 12.60 -17.79
C THR A 475 -6.86 12.67 -18.10
N GLN A 476 -6.22 13.80 -17.84
CA GLN A 476 -4.78 13.97 -17.99
C GLN A 476 -4.03 13.16 -16.92
N PHE A 477 -4.49 13.22 -15.67
CA PHE A 477 -3.95 12.41 -14.58
C PHE A 477 -4.10 10.91 -14.87
N ALA A 478 -5.26 10.49 -15.36
CA ALA A 478 -5.50 9.08 -15.71
C ALA A 478 -4.49 8.59 -16.76
N THR A 479 -4.18 9.42 -17.75
CA THR A 479 -3.17 9.12 -18.78
C THR A 479 -1.77 9.01 -18.16
N GLN A 480 -1.37 9.96 -17.32
CA GLN A 480 -0.05 9.99 -16.67
C GLN A 480 0.16 8.81 -15.70
N LEU A 481 -0.90 8.39 -15.01
CA LEU A 481 -0.87 7.29 -14.04
C LEU A 481 -1.07 5.92 -14.68
N ASN A 482 -1.20 5.84 -16.01
CA ASN A 482 -1.57 4.62 -16.73
C ASN A 482 -2.83 3.96 -16.11
N LEU A 483 -3.88 4.76 -15.92
CA LEU A 483 -5.17 4.34 -15.39
C LEU A 483 -6.15 4.17 -16.56
N GLN A 484 -6.61 2.94 -16.77
CA GLN A 484 -7.60 2.61 -17.78
C GLN A 484 -8.96 2.39 -17.11
N MET A 485 -9.91 3.29 -17.34
CA MET A 485 -11.25 3.18 -16.74
C MET A 485 -11.98 1.92 -17.18
N GLN A 486 -11.73 1.45 -18.42
CA GLN A 486 -12.33 0.21 -18.92
C GLN A 486 -11.86 -1.01 -18.11
N ASN A 487 -10.60 -1.03 -17.67
CA ASN A 487 -10.11 -2.08 -16.80
C ASN A 487 -10.78 -2.03 -15.42
N GLY A 488 -10.87 -0.83 -14.83
CA GLY A 488 -11.57 -0.63 -13.55
C GLY A 488 -13.02 -1.11 -13.60
N TRP A 489 -13.77 -0.73 -14.64
CA TRP A 489 -15.14 -1.19 -14.86
C TRP A 489 -15.23 -2.71 -15.08
N GLY A 490 -14.26 -3.31 -15.77
CA GLY A 490 -14.18 -4.76 -15.94
C GLY A 490 -14.04 -5.52 -14.61
N ILE A 491 -13.22 -4.99 -13.70
CA ILE A 491 -13.05 -5.56 -12.36
C ILE A 491 -14.34 -5.44 -11.54
N VAL A 492 -14.97 -4.25 -11.54
CA VAL A 492 -16.25 -4.01 -10.86
C VAL A 492 -17.33 -4.95 -11.38
N ARG A 493 -17.51 -5.03 -12.71
CA ARG A 493 -18.52 -5.89 -13.34
C ARG A 493 -18.31 -7.37 -13.01
N SER A 494 -17.05 -7.82 -13.00
CA SER A 494 -16.70 -9.20 -12.64
C SER A 494 -17.10 -9.53 -11.20
N LEU A 495 -16.78 -8.66 -10.24
CA LEU A 495 -17.15 -8.85 -8.83
C LEU A 495 -18.66 -8.85 -8.65
N ILE A 496 -19.37 -7.91 -9.28
CA ILE A 496 -20.84 -7.87 -9.22
C ILE A 496 -21.42 -9.17 -9.78
N ASN A 497 -20.95 -9.67 -10.92
CA ASN A 497 -21.43 -10.94 -11.48
C ASN A 497 -21.22 -12.12 -10.53
N ILE A 498 -20.06 -12.18 -9.85
CA ILE A 498 -19.78 -13.21 -8.84
C ILE A 498 -20.76 -13.09 -7.69
N ILE A 499 -20.97 -11.90 -7.12
CA ILE A 499 -21.85 -11.71 -5.95
C ILE A 499 -23.32 -11.92 -6.33
N SER A 500 -23.74 -11.49 -7.52
CA SER A 500 -25.11 -11.67 -8.00
C SER A 500 -25.51 -13.14 -8.13
N SER A 501 -24.58 -14.05 -8.42
CA SER A 501 -24.87 -15.49 -8.54
C SER A 501 -24.92 -16.24 -7.21
N LEU A 502 -24.49 -15.61 -6.11
CA LEU A 502 -24.52 -16.20 -4.77
C LEU A 502 -25.88 -15.98 -4.10
N GLU A 503 -26.12 -16.60 -2.95
CA GLU A 503 -27.33 -16.36 -2.15
C GLU A 503 -27.25 -15.02 -1.41
N ASP A 504 -28.37 -14.53 -0.88
CA ASP A 504 -28.36 -13.36 0.00
C ASP A 504 -27.57 -13.66 1.28
N GLY A 505 -26.82 -12.67 1.77
CA GLY A 505 -25.91 -12.85 2.89
C GLY A 505 -24.75 -11.85 2.89
N LYS A 506 -23.79 -12.10 3.79
CA LYS A 506 -22.59 -11.27 3.96
C LYS A 506 -21.38 -11.87 3.26
N TYR A 507 -20.63 -11.01 2.57
CA TYR A 507 -19.39 -11.36 1.90
C TYR A 507 -18.30 -10.35 2.25
N ALA A 508 -17.05 -10.75 2.04
CA ALA A 508 -15.89 -9.88 2.21
C ALA A 508 -14.94 -10.02 1.03
N ILE A 509 -14.53 -8.89 0.46
CA ILE A 509 -13.53 -8.80 -0.60
C ILE A 509 -12.22 -8.35 0.04
N LEU A 510 -11.17 -9.15 -0.07
CA LEU A 510 -9.89 -8.93 0.58
C LEU A 510 -8.76 -8.87 -0.44
N ARG A 511 -7.92 -7.84 -0.32
CA ARG A 511 -6.60 -7.79 -0.95
C ARG A 511 -5.63 -8.59 -0.07
N ASP A 512 -5.02 -9.65 -0.60
CA ASP A 512 -4.01 -10.44 0.11
C ASP A 512 -2.80 -9.59 0.54
N PRO A 513 -2.35 -9.63 1.82
CA PRO A 513 -1.27 -8.78 2.31
C PRO A 513 0.06 -8.91 1.55
N ASN A 514 0.40 -10.12 1.08
CA ASN A 514 1.72 -10.47 0.60
C ASN A 514 1.73 -10.99 -0.85
N LEU A 515 0.59 -11.44 -1.36
CA LEU A 515 0.41 -11.93 -2.73
C LEU A 515 -0.45 -10.97 -3.56
N GLN A 516 -0.27 -11.01 -4.87
CA GLN A 516 -1.05 -10.21 -5.83
C GLN A 516 -2.40 -10.88 -6.16
N PHE A 517 -3.22 -11.10 -5.13
CA PHE A 517 -4.52 -11.74 -5.23
C PHE A 517 -5.62 -10.88 -4.59
N LEU A 518 -6.79 -10.92 -5.23
CA LEU A 518 -8.05 -10.44 -4.69
C LEU A 518 -8.93 -11.65 -4.39
N ARG A 519 -9.39 -11.79 -3.16
CA ARG A 519 -10.22 -12.93 -2.73
C ARG A 519 -11.59 -12.47 -2.28
N VAL A 520 -12.60 -13.27 -2.59
CA VAL A 520 -13.98 -13.09 -2.13
C VAL A 520 -14.30 -14.23 -1.18
N TYR A 521 -14.75 -13.90 0.02
CA TYR A 521 -15.19 -14.85 1.03
C TYR A 521 -16.68 -14.66 1.33
N GLN A 522 -17.37 -15.76 1.60
CA GLN A 522 -18.66 -15.75 2.28
C GLN A 522 -18.40 -15.76 3.78
N VAL A 523 -19.05 -14.84 4.49
CA VAL A 523 -18.87 -14.59 5.92
C VAL A 523 -20.16 -15.02 6.65
N PRO A 524 -20.07 -15.59 7.86
CA PRO A 524 -21.27 -15.84 8.67
C PRO A 524 -22.08 -14.55 8.89
N ASN A 525 -23.41 -14.69 8.93
CA ASN A 525 -24.33 -13.56 9.13
C ASN A 525 -24.18 -12.88 10.49
#